data_AF-A0A7X7ASI9-F1
#
_entry.id   AF-A0A7X7ASI9-F1
#
_cell.length_a   1.000
_cell.length_b   1.000
_cell.length_c   1.000
_cell.angle_alpha   90.00
_cell.angle_beta   90.00
_cell.angle_gamma   90.00
#
_symmetry.space_group_name_H-M   'P 1'
#
loop_
_entity.id
_entity.type
_entity.pdbx_description
1 polymer ?
#
loop_
_entity_poly.entity_id
_entity_poly.type
_entity_poly.pdbx_seq_one_letter_code
_entity_poly.pdbx_strand_id
1 'polypeptide(L)'
;MNRLFRPIKEGFKGLFRHFGMSLSAISAVTVTLVILGSFILLYENIQSITTRIEESVQIYVKIERNAEDNVDAQTAQMDSIDGVATITFISKEEEIQNWIEQLGPEYEPYQSENNPLLDA
;
A
#
# COMPACT_ATOMS: atom_id res chain seq x y z
N MET A 1 26.02 -15.46 45.07
CA MET A 1 25.78 -16.05 43.73
C MET A 1 24.27 -16.08 43.43
N ASN A 2 23.79 -15.00 42.81
CA ASN A 2 22.55 -14.78 42.05
C ASN A 2 21.31 -15.69 42.29
N ARG A 3 20.54 -15.42 43.36
CA ARG A 3 19.22 -16.04 43.62
C ARG A 3 18.17 -15.77 42.53
N LEU A 4 18.29 -14.65 41.80
CA LEU A 4 17.40 -14.25 40.71
C LEU A 4 17.45 -15.16 39.47
N PHE A 5 18.59 -15.81 39.22
CA PHE A 5 18.76 -16.67 38.05
C PHE A 5 18.36 -18.12 38.32
N ARG A 6 18.15 -18.48 39.60
CA ARG A 6 17.78 -19.85 40.00
C ARG A 6 16.41 -20.29 39.45
N PRO A 7 15.34 -19.47 39.52
CA PRO A 7 14.02 -19.84 39.00
C PRO A 7 14.01 -20.07 37.48
N ILE A 8 14.75 -19.25 36.72
CA ILE A 8 14.89 -19.43 35.27
C ILE A 8 15.57 -20.77 34.98
N LYS A 9 16.69 -21.06 35.66
CA LYS A 9 17.41 -22.33 35.52
C LYS A 9 16.56 -23.54 35.91
N GLU A 10 15.78 -23.45 36.98
CA GLU A 10 14.86 -24.49 37.44
C GLU A 10 13.69 -24.68 36.47
N GLY A 11 13.14 -23.60 35.91
CA GLY A 11 12.10 -23.62 34.89
C GLY A 11 12.56 -24.29 33.59
N PHE A 12 13.74 -23.95 33.08
CA PHE A 12 14.35 -24.63 31.92
C PHE A 12 14.58 -26.12 32.21
N LYS A 13 15.09 -26.46 33.41
CA LYS A 13 15.27 -27.87 33.80
C LYS A 13 13.93 -28.62 33.86
N GLY A 14 12.86 -27.95 34.29
CA GLY A 14 11.49 -28.48 34.27
C GLY A 14 10.97 -28.74 32.85
N LEU A 15 11.18 -27.80 31.93
CA LEU A 15 10.86 -27.93 30.50
C LEU A 15 11.51 -29.16 29.87
N PHE A 16 12.81 -29.36 30.10
CA PHE A 16 13.53 -30.54 29.58
C PHE A 16 13.04 -31.85 30.19
N ARG A 17 12.65 -31.85 31.48
CA ARG A 17 12.14 -33.06 32.15
C ARG A 17 10.71 -33.43 31.71
N HIS A 18 9.92 -32.45 31.30
CA HIS A 18 8.54 -32.62 30.82
C HIS A 18 8.40 -32.32 29.33
N PHE A 19 9.41 -32.71 28.55
CA PHE A 19 9.52 -32.35 27.13
C PHE A 19 8.29 -32.69 26.31
N GLY A 20 7.66 -33.86 26.53
CA GLY A 20 6.46 -34.26 25.78
C GLY A 20 5.27 -33.32 25.98
N MET A 21 5.00 -32.88 27.21
CA MET A 21 3.89 -31.95 27.50
C MET A 21 4.22 -30.53 27.02
N SER A 22 5.45 -30.08 27.23
CA SER A 22 5.88 -28.76 26.78
C SER A 22 5.92 -28.64 25.25
N LEU A 23 6.34 -29.69 24.54
CA LEU A 23 6.35 -29.72 23.08
C LEU A 23 4.94 -29.61 22.50
N SER A 24 3.96 -30.29 23.12
CA SER A 24 2.55 -30.21 22.73
C SER A 24 1.98 -28.81 22.90
N ALA A 25 2.35 -28.10 23.97
CA ALA A 25 1.90 -26.73 24.19
C ALA A 25 2.55 -25.76 23.18
N ILE A 26 3.86 -25.93 22.92
CA ILE A 26 4.58 -25.12 21.94
C ILE A 26 4.00 -25.33 20.55
N SER A 27 3.76 -26.57 20.12
CA SER A 27 3.22 -26.85 18.78
C SER A 27 1.84 -26.25 18.58
N ALA A 28 0.96 -26.31 19.58
CA ALA A 28 -0.36 -25.67 19.51
C ALA A 28 -0.24 -24.16 19.30
N VAL A 29 0.63 -23.48 20.05
CA VAL A 29 0.89 -22.04 19.89
C VAL A 29 1.58 -21.74 18.55
N THR A 30 2.49 -22.58 18.09
CA THR A 30 3.12 -22.41 16.78
C THR A 30 2.10 -22.48 15.66
N VAL A 31 1.16 -23.45 15.70
CA VAL A 31 0.11 -23.57 14.69
C VAL A 31 -0.76 -22.32 14.67
N THR A 32 -1.17 -21.79 15.83
CA THR A 32 -1.97 -20.56 15.86
C THR A 32 -1.20 -19.35 15.34
N LEU A 33 0.08 -19.21 15.67
CA LEU A 33 0.93 -18.15 15.14
C LEU A 33 1.16 -18.27 13.63
N VAL A 34 1.34 -19.49 13.12
CA VAL A 34 1.48 -19.73 11.67
C VAL A 34 0.19 -19.32 10.96
N ILE A 35 -0.98 -19.75 11.45
CA ILE A 35 -2.26 -19.39 10.88
C ILE A 35 -2.44 -17.85 10.91
N LEU A 36 -2.18 -17.21 12.04
CA LEU A 36 -2.27 -15.76 12.17
C LEU A 36 -1.31 -15.04 11.21
N GLY A 37 -0.06 -15.49 11.13
CA GLY A 37 0.94 -14.94 10.20
C GLY A 37 0.52 -15.12 8.75
N SER A 38 -0.04 -16.26 8.38
CA SER A 38 -0.58 -16.49 7.03
C SER A 38 -1.74 -15.53 6.72
N PHE A 39 -2.63 -15.26 7.67
CA PHE A 39 -3.70 -14.28 7.45
C PHE A 39 -3.18 -12.86 7.24
N ILE A 40 -2.14 -12.44 7.97
CA ILE A 40 -1.52 -11.13 7.78
C ILE A 40 -0.91 -11.05 6.37
N LEU A 41 -0.16 -12.07 5.95
CA LEU A 41 0.42 -12.12 4.60
C LEU A 41 -0.64 -12.09 3.50
N LEU A 42 -1.74 -12.83 3.69
CA LEU A 42 -2.86 -12.83 2.76
C LEU A 42 -3.56 -11.47 2.72
N TYR A 43 -3.79 -10.84 3.86
CA TYR A 43 -4.42 -9.52 3.94
C TYR A 43 -3.61 -8.49 3.14
N GLU A 44 -2.31 -8.38 3.40
CA GLU A 44 -1.44 -7.45 2.67
C GLU A 44 -1.40 -7.76 1.17
N ASN A 45 -1.40 -9.05 0.81
CA ASN A 45 -1.43 -9.45 -0.60
C ASN A 45 -2.74 -9.05 -1.29
N ILE A 46 -3.88 -9.27 -0.63
CA ILE A 46 -5.19 -8.86 -1.14
C ILE A 46 -5.25 -7.34 -1.30
N GLN A 47 -4.79 -6.57 -0.31
CA GLN A 47 -4.74 -5.11 -0.41
C GLN A 47 -3.92 -4.67 -1.64
N SER A 48 -2.73 -5.25 -1.82
CA SER A 48 -1.92 -4.94 -3.01
C SER A 48 -2.59 -5.32 -4.33
N ILE A 49 -3.32 -6.44 -4.37
CA ILE A 49 -4.07 -6.85 -5.57
C ILE A 49 -5.20 -5.87 -5.85
N THR A 50 -5.97 -5.47 -4.83
CA THR A 50 -7.06 -4.50 -4.97
C THR A 50 -6.54 -3.18 -5.53
N THR A 51 -5.48 -2.61 -4.95
CA THR A 51 -4.89 -1.36 -5.44
C THR A 51 -4.40 -1.49 -6.88
N ARG A 52 -3.74 -2.61 -7.25
CA ARG A 52 -3.30 -2.84 -8.64
C ARG A 52 -4.47 -2.94 -9.62
N ILE A 53 -5.59 -3.54 -9.20
CA ILE A 53 -6.79 -3.61 -10.03
C ILE A 53 -7.42 -2.22 -10.18
N GLU A 54 -7.51 -1.44 -9.11
CA GLU A 54 -7.98 -0.06 -9.15
C GLU A 54 -7.13 0.80 -10.09
N GLU A 55 -5.80 0.70 -9.98
CA GLU A 55 -4.84 1.35 -10.90
C GLU A 55 -5.07 0.94 -12.36
N SER A 56 -5.41 -0.33 -12.61
CA SER A 56 -5.66 -0.83 -13.97
C SER A 56 -6.96 -0.30 -14.58
N VAL A 57 -7.89 0.24 -13.78
CA VAL A 57 -9.21 0.74 -14.22
C VAL A 57 -9.26 2.28 -14.19
N GLN A 58 -8.11 2.94 -14.16
CA GLN A 58 -8.04 4.41 -14.25
C GLN A 58 -8.25 4.88 -15.70
N ILE A 59 -9.12 5.88 -15.87
CA ILE A 59 -9.32 6.58 -17.14
C ILE A 59 -8.64 7.94 -17.01
N TYR A 60 -7.64 8.17 -17.85
CA TYR A 60 -6.91 9.42 -17.88
C TYR A 60 -7.53 10.37 -18.91
N VAL A 61 -8.06 11.51 -18.44
CA VAL A 61 -8.73 12.52 -19.25
C VAL A 61 -7.80 13.72 -19.37
N LYS A 62 -7.66 14.32 -20.56
CA LYS A 62 -6.82 15.51 -20.78
C LYS A 62 -7.69 16.72 -21.00
N ILE A 63 -7.40 17.82 -20.31
CA ILE A 63 -8.06 19.10 -20.52
C ILE A 63 -7.32 19.84 -21.64
N GLU A 64 -8.06 20.24 -22.68
CA GLU A 64 -7.48 20.99 -23.79
C GLU A 64 -7.06 22.40 -23.35
N ARG A 65 -5.92 22.91 -23.87
CA ARG A 65 -5.35 24.23 -23.49
C ARG A 65 -6.29 25.43 -23.73
N ASN A 66 -7.30 25.26 -24.57
CA ASN A 66 -8.27 26.30 -24.92
C ASN A 66 -9.60 26.14 -24.19
N ALA A 67 -9.71 25.21 -23.23
CA ALA A 67 -10.88 25.06 -22.38
C ALA A 67 -10.86 26.17 -21.31
N GLU A 68 -11.11 27.41 -21.71
CA GLU A 68 -11.49 28.45 -20.76
C GLU A 68 -12.87 28.10 -20.20
N ASP A 69 -12.93 28.03 -18.86
CA ASP A 69 -14.12 27.95 -18.03
C ASP A 69 -14.92 26.64 -18.09
N ASN A 70 -14.57 25.73 -17.18
CA ASN A 70 -15.44 25.25 -16.08
C ASN A 70 -15.09 23.80 -15.70
N VAL A 71 -13.86 23.60 -15.20
CA VAL A 71 -13.37 22.29 -14.70
C VAL A 71 -14.35 21.70 -13.68
N ASP A 72 -14.96 22.54 -12.84
CA ASP A 72 -15.97 22.13 -11.86
C ASP A 72 -17.23 21.55 -12.52
N ALA A 73 -17.72 22.16 -13.60
CA ALA A 73 -18.88 21.63 -14.33
C ALA A 73 -18.56 20.33 -15.09
N GLN A 74 -17.35 20.20 -15.63
CA GLN A 74 -16.90 18.96 -16.26
C GLN A 74 -16.75 17.82 -15.24
N THR A 75 -16.20 18.14 -14.07
CA THR A 75 -16.08 17.21 -12.93
C THR A 75 -17.46 16.76 -12.47
N ALA A 76 -18.42 17.68 -12.32
CA ALA A 76 -19.79 17.34 -11.92
C ALA A 76 -20.52 16.45 -12.96
N GLN A 77 -20.24 16.65 -14.25
CA GLN A 77 -20.77 15.77 -15.30
C GLN A 77 -20.17 14.36 -15.22
N MET A 78 -18.86 14.25 -14.97
CA MET A 78 -18.20 12.97 -14.78
C MET A 78 -18.68 12.23 -13.53
N ASP A 79 -18.93 12.95 -12.44
CA ASP A 79 -19.44 12.39 -11.18
C ASP A 79 -20.87 11.84 -11.33
N SER A 80 -21.62 12.35 -12.32
CA SER A 80 -22.96 11.86 -12.65
C SER A 80 -22.98 10.56 -13.47
N ILE A 81 -21.82 10.06 -13.91
CA ILE A 81 -21.71 8.82 -14.69
C ILE A 81 -21.70 7.62 -13.73
N ASP A 82 -22.70 6.74 -13.89
CA ASP A 82 -22.76 5.48 -13.14
C ASP A 82 -21.50 4.63 -13.36
N GLY A 83 -20.80 4.32 -12.26
CA GLY A 83 -19.56 3.53 -12.26
C GLY A 83 -18.29 4.35 -12.06
N VAL A 84 -18.36 5.68 -12.04
CA VAL A 84 -17.25 6.52 -11.58
C VAL A 84 -17.23 6.50 -10.05
N ALA A 85 -16.13 5.98 -9.48
CA ALA A 85 -15.97 5.90 -8.02
C ALA A 85 -15.30 7.14 -7.43
N THR A 86 -14.28 7.67 -8.11
CA THR A 86 -13.45 8.79 -7.65
C THR A 86 -12.97 9.60 -8.86
N ILE A 87 -12.94 10.92 -8.72
CA ILE A 87 -12.34 11.84 -9.68
C ILE A 87 -11.24 12.61 -8.96
N THR A 88 -10.04 12.64 -9.53
CA THR A 88 -8.88 13.34 -8.98
C THR A 88 -8.31 14.24 -10.07
N PHE A 89 -8.35 15.55 -9.84
CA PHE A 89 -7.70 16.52 -10.70
C PHE A 89 -6.20 16.57 -10.39
N ILE A 90 -5.36 16.51 -11.43
CA ILE A 90 -3.91 16.63 -11.34
C ILE A 90 -3.48 17.74 -12.31
N SER A 91 -2.75 18.74 -11.80
CA SER A 91 -2.19 19.75 -12.69
C SER A 91 -0.98 19.20 -13.44
N LYS A 92 -0.69 19.79 -14.60
CA LYS A 92 0.51 19.45 -15.38
C LYS A 92 1.81 19.57 -14.59
N GLU A 93 1.89 20.46 -13.61
CA GLU A 93 3.05 20.63 -12.71
C GLU A 93 3.19 19.52 -11.68
N GLU A 94 2.08 18.95 -11.21
CA GLU A 94 2.09 17.79 -10.31
C GLU A 94 2.39 16.51 -11.08
N GLU A 95 1.81 16.36 -12.28
CA GLU A 95 2.01 15.17 -13.09
C GLU A 95 3.47 14.98 -13.53
N ILE A 96 4.18 16.07 -13.86
CA ILE A 96 5.59 15.98 -14.25
C ILE A 96 6.47 15.50 -13.08
N GLN A 97 6.09 15.79 -11.83
CA GLN A 97 6.79 15.25 -10.66
C GLN A 97 6.58 13.74 -10.54
N ASN A 98 5.34 13.26 -10.74
CA ASN A 98 5.05 11.83 -10.77
C ASN A 98 5.84 11.10 -11.87
N TRP A 99 5.99 11.71 -13.04
CA TRP A 99 6.82 11.15 -14.12
C TRP A 99 8.29 11.06 -13.72
N ILE A 100 8.83 12.05 -13.03
CA ILE A 100 10.23 12.03 -12.58
C ILE A 100 10.45 10.94 -11.53
N GLU A 101 9.51 10.77 -10.60
CA GLU A 101 9.57 9.72 -9.59
C GLU A 101 9.47 8.31 -10.19
N GLN A 102 8.61 8.12 -11.19
CA GLN A 102 8.35 6.80 -11.78
C GLN A 102 9.29 6.43 -12.93
N LEU A 103 9.65 7.39 -13.78
CA LEU A 103 10.42 7.19 -15.02
C LEU A 103 11.88 7.65 -14.89
N GLY A 104 12.20 8.51 -13.92
CA GLY A 104 13.55 8.92 -13.57
C GLY A 104 13.91 10.37 -13.91
N PRO A 105 15.16 10.79 -13.63
CA PRO A 105 15.57 12.20 -13.64
C PRO A 105 15.69 12.82 -15.06
N GLU A 106 15.59 12.02 -16.13
CA GLU A 106 15.64 12.53 -17.51
C GLU A 106 14.51 13.53 -17.82
N TYR A 107 13.42 13.49 -17.04
CA TYR A 107 12.26 14.37 -17.19
C TYR A 107 12.36 15.68 -16.39
N GLU A 108 13.37 15.87 -15.54
CA GLU A 108 13.59 17.12 -14.77
C GLU A 108 13.59 18.40 -15.62
N PRO A 109 14.16 18.44 -16.83
CA PRO A 109 14.16 19.65 -17.66
C PRO A 109 12.76 20.14 -18.08
N TYR A 110 11.74 19.28 -18.02
CA TYR A 110 10.36 19.61 -18.40
C TYR A 110 9.54 20.21 -17.26
N GLN A 111 10.09 20.36 -16.04
CA GLN A 111 9.34 20.94 -14.91
C GLN A 111 8.96 22.42 -15.10
N SER A 112 9.79 23.22 -15.77
CA SER A 112 9.70 24.69 -15.71
C SER A 112 9.37 25.37 -17.04
N GLU A 113 10.24 25.26 -18.06
CA GLU A 113 10.10 26.12 -19.26
C GLU A 113 9.45 25.42 -20.47
N ASN A 114 9.34 24.09 -20.47
CA ASN A 114 8.84 23.34 -21.62
C ASN A 114 7.94 22.15 -21.24
N ASN A 115 7.09 22.28 -20.22
CA ASN A 115 6.20 21.19 -19.83
C ASN A 115 5.22 20.84 -20.98
N PRO A 116 5.34 19.66 -21.62
CA PRO A 116 4.45 19.27 -22.70
C PRO A 116 3.08 18.77 -22.20
N LEU A 117 2.96 18.49 -20.90
CA LEU A 117 1.77 17.94 -20.27
C LEU A 117 0.62 18.96 -20.26
N LEU A 118 -0.57 18.41 -20.10
CA LEU A 118 -1.84 19.13 -19.95
C LEU A 118 -2.37 18.82 -18.56
N ASP A 119 -3.30 19.65 -18.08
CA ASP A 119 -4.03 19.32 -16.85
C ASP A 119 -4.96 18.12 -17.11
N ALA A 120 -5.18 17.32 -16.07
CA ALA A 120 -5.89 16.04 -16.16
C ALA A 120 -6.90 15.82 -15.03
#